data_AF-A0A3D2F232-F1
#
_entry.id   AF-A0A3D2F232-F1
#
_cell.length_a   1.000
_cell.length_b   1.000
_cell.length_c   1.000
_cell.angle_alpha   90.00
_cell.angle_beta   90.00
_cell.angle_gamma   90.00
#
_symmetry.space_group_name_H-M   'P 1'
#
loop_
_entity.id
_entity.type
_entity.pdbx_description
1 polymer ?
#
loop_
_entity_poly.entity_id
_entity_poly.type
_entity_poly.pdbx_seq_one_letter_code
_entity_poly.pdbx_strand_id
1 'polypeptide(L)'
;LSLGAAGYFFWQFTELKSNPQRFIQEETQALINKVSRLIVLPEGETPTIATVSDPEKLKDQPFFAKAKTGDKVLIFSTSQKAILYDPVNDIIVEVAPINIGQQ
;
A
#
# COMPACT_ATOMS: atom_id res chain seq x y z
N LEU A 1 -33.23 -10.34 19.66
CA LEU A 1 -31.84 -9.83 19.54
C LEU A 1 -31.68 -8.94 18.29
N SER A 2 -32.69 -8.14 17.91
CA SER A 2 -32.90 -7.91 16.46
C SER A 2 -33.16 -6.46 16.02
N LEU A 3 -32.97 -5.44 16.87
CA LEU A 3 -33.10 -4.03 16.45
C LEU A 3 -31.97 -3.14 16.96
N GLY A 4 -31.47 -3.38 18.19
CA GLY A 4 -30.33 -2.63 18.73
C GLY A 4 -29.01 -2.87 17.98
N ALA A 5 -28.75 -4.11 17.55
CA ALA A 5 -27.56 -4.44 16.76
C ALA A 5 -27.60 -3.78 15.37
N ALA A 6 -28.76 -3.78 14.70
CA ALA A 6 -28.91 -3.16 13.39
C ALA A 6 -28.70 -1.63 13.43
N GLY A 7 -29.19 -0.94 14.47
CA GLY A 7 -28.96 0.49 14.67
C GLY A 7 -27.49 0.84 14.94
N TYR A 8 -26.80 0.02 15.75
CA TYR A 8 -25.37 0.18 16.03
C TYR A 8 -24.52 -0.02 14.77
N PHE A 9 -24.78 -1.08 14.00
CA PHE A 9 -24.08 -1.33 12.74
C PHE A 9 -24.35 -0.23 11.70
N PHE A 10 -25.56 0.34 11.65
CA PHE A 10 -25.87 1.46 10.76
C PHE A 10 -25.10 2.74 11.11
N TRP A 11 -24.97 3.06 12.42
CA TRP A 11 -24.19 4.20 12.90
C TRP A 11 -22.69 4.04 12.63
N GLN A 12 -22.13 2.86 12.91
CA GLN A 12 -20.73 2.55 12.60
C GLN A 12 -20.44 2.61 11.09
N PHE A 13 -21.40 2.18 10.26
CA PHE A 13 -21.26 2.25 8.81
C PHE A 13 -21.32 3.70 8.27
N THR A 14 -22.09 4.59 8.90
CA THR A 14 -22.11 6.02 8.54
C THR A 14 -20.82 6.77 8.91
N GLU A 15 -20.15 6.38 10.00
CA GLU A 15 -18.88 6.97 10.43
C GLU A 15 -17.71 6.58 9.50
N LEU A 16 -17.71 5.35 8.99
CA LEU A 16 -16.76 4.90 7.95
C LEU A 16 -16.93 5.66 6.61
N LYS A 17 -18.18 6.07 6.28
CA LYS A 17 -18.48 6.84 5.05
C LYS A 17 -18.26 8.34 5.19
N SER A 18 -18.28 8.90 6.40
CA SER A 18 -18.15 10.35 6.60
C SER A 18 -16.72 10.86 6.48
N ASN A 19 -15.71 9.98 6.60
CA ASN A 19 -14.29 10.38 6.47
C ASN A 19 -13.35 9.28 5.92
N PRO A 20 -13.65 8.62 4.78
CA PRO A 20 -12.80 7.57 4.20
C PRO A 20 -11.36 8.04 3.90
N GLN A 21 -11.14 9.34 3.72
CA GLN A 21 -9.81 9.92 3.51
C GLN A 21 -8.90 9.86 4.75
N ARG A 22 -9.46 9.92 5.97
CA ARG A 22 -8.66 9.83 7.20
C ARG A 22 -8.10 8.42 7.41
N PHE A 23 -8.93 7.40 7.22
CA PHE A 23 -8.51 6.00 7.35
C PHE A 23 -7.39 5.65 6.35
N ILE A 24 -7.49 6.09 5.10
CA ILE A 24 -6.45 5.86 4.08
C ILE A 24 -5.14 6.57 4.45
N GLN A 25 -5.21 7.77 5.03
CA GLN A 25 -4.02 8.50 5.49
C GLN A 25 -3.32 7.78 6.65
N GLU A 26 -4.07 7.30 7.63
CA GLU A 26 -3.52 6.56 8.77
C GLU A 26 -2.87 5.24 8.35
N GLU A 27 -3.51 4.47 7.47
CA GLU A 27 -2.93 3.23 6.94
C GLU A 27 -1.67 3.49 6.12
N THR A 28 -1.66 4.56 5.32
CA THR A 28 -0.50 4.99 4.54
C THR A 28 0.68 5.33 5.46
N GLN A 29 0.44 6.13 6.49
CA GLN A 29 1.49 6.52 7.43
C GLN A 29 2.02 5.31 8.22
N ALA A 30 1.13 4.41 8.67
CA ALA A 30 1.52 3.19 9.36
C ALA A 30 2.40 2.31 8.46
N LEU A 31 2.07 2.21 7.17
CA LEU A 31 2.84 1.44 6.20
C LEU A 31 4.21 2.07 5.95
N ILE A 32 4.28 3.39 5.72
CA ILE A 32 5.54 4.13 5.60
C ILE A 32 6.43 3.91 6.82
N ASN A 33 5.86 3.96 8.03
CA ASN A 33 6.59 3.73 9.28
C ASN A 33 7.12 2.30 9.43
N LYS A 34 6.47 1.30 8.84
CA LYS A 34 7.00 -0.07 8.81
C LYS A 34 8.17 -0.17 7.85
N VAL A 35 7.96 0.30 6.62
CA VAL A 35 8.95 0.23 5.55
C VAL A 35 10.21 1.04 5.88
N SER A 36 10.07 2.21 6.52
CA SER A 36 11.21 3.06 6.91
C SER A 36 12.16 2.43 7.91
N ARG A 37 11.73 1.38 8.64
CA ARG A 37 12.61 0.59 9.51
C ARG A 37 13.43 -0.45 8.76
N LEU A 38 12.98 -0.84 7.57
CA LEU A 38 13.60 -1.88 6.75
C LEU A 38 14.54 -1.30 5.70
N ILE A 39 14.27 -0.08 5.25
CA ILE A 39 15.06 0.62 4.22
C ILE A 39 14.94 2.13 4.36
N VAL A 40 16.00 2.84 3.99
CA VAL A 40 15.98 4.31 3.91
C VAL A 40 15.05 4.73 2.76
N LEU A 41 13.99 5.46 3.13
CA LEU A 41 13.00 6.00 2.21
C LEU A 41 13.41 7.38 1.66
N PRO A 42 12.98 7.73 0.45
CA PRO A 42 13.03 9.11 -0.04
C PRO A 42 12.30 10.07 0.91
N GLU A 43 12.87 11.27 1.10
CA GLU A 43 12.31 12.33 1.94
C GLU A 43 11.63 13.40 1.09
N GLY A 44 10.65 14.10 1.68
CA GLY A 44 9.98 15.24 1.03
C GLY A 44 8.91 14.85 -0.01
N GLU A 45 8.57 13.58 -0.13
CA GLU A 45 7.48 13.10 -0.99
C GLU A 45 6.65 11.99 -0.31
N THR A 46 5.39 11.85 -0.71
CA THR A 46 4.50 10.78 -0.25
C THR A 46 4.38 9.74 -1.36
N PRO A 47 4.67 8.45 -1.09
CA PRO A 47 4.55 7.42 -2.11
C PRO A 47 3.09 7.16 -2.50
N THR A 48 2.89 6.81 -3.76
CA THR A 48 1.64 6.16 -4.18
C THR A 48 1.71 4.69 -3.80
N ILE A 49 0.69 4.18 -3.12
CA ILE A 49 0.65 2.79 -2.66
C ILE A 49 -0.34 2.01 -3.53
N ALA A 50 0.14 0.90 -4.12
CA ALA A 50 -0.68 -0.09 -4.82
C ALA A 50 -0.58 -1.45 -4.12
N THR A 51 -1.59 -2.30 -4.34
CA THR A 51 -1.58 -3.68 -3.83
C THR A 51 -1.48 -4.63 -5.01
N VAL A 52 -0.61 -5.64 -4.90
CA VAL A 52 -0.52 -6.73 -5.86
C VAL A 52 -1.72 -7.64 -5.68
N SER A 53 -2.68 -7.59 -6.60
CA SER A 53 -3.86 -8.46 -6.57
C SER A 53 -3.63 -9.80 -7.25
N ASP A 54 -2.84 -9.80 -8.34
CA ASP A 54 -2.63 -10.95 -9.22
C ASP A 54 -1.18 -10.99 -9.72
N PRO A 55 -0.27 -11.67 -8.99
CA PRO A 55 1.15 -11.75 -9.36
C PRO A 55 1.39 -12.42 -10.72
N GLU A 56 0.53 -13.35 -11.14
CA GLU A 56 0.70 -14.07 -12.41
C GLU A 56 0.63 -13.15 -13.63
N LYS A 57 -0.10 -12.04 -13.53
CA LYS A 57 -0.17 -11.01 -14.59
C LYS A 57 1.06 -10.10 -14.62
N LEU A 58 1.86 -10.11 -13.57
CA LEU A 58 3.02 -9.23 -13.40
C LEU A 58 4.34 -10.00 -13.50
N LYS A 59 4.32 -11.33 -13.62
CA LYS A 59 5.51 -12.19 -13.60
C LYS A 59 6.56 -11.89 -14.68
N ASP A 60 6.14 -11.32 -15.80
CA ASP A 60 7.06 -10.94 -16.89
C ASP A 60 7.88 -9.68 -16.55
N GLN A 61 7.51 -8.96 -15.48
CA GLN A 61 8.26 -7.84 -14.96
C GLN A 61 9.20 -8.34 -13.85
N PRO A 62 10.53 -8.21 -13.99
CA PRO A 62 11.49 -8.71 -13.01
C PRO A 62 11.25 -8.19 -11.59
N PHE A 63 10.76 -6.96 -11.45
CA PHE A 63 10.42 -6.35 -10.16
C PHE A 63 9.36 -7.16 -9.37
N PHE A 64 8.47 -7.86 -10.07
CA PHE A 64 7.40 -8.65 -9.47
C PHE A 64 7.68 -10.15 -9.46
N ALA A 65 8.89 -10.60 -9.83
CA ALA A 65 9.21 -12.02 -9.96
C ALA A 65 9.01 -12.84 -8.67
N LYS A 66 9.06 -12.18 -7.50
CA LYS A 66 8.85 -12.78 -6.17
C LYS A 66 7.61 -12.23 -5.46
N ALA A 67 6.78 -11.46 -6.16
CA ALA A 67 5.59 -10.84 -5.57
C ALA A 67 4.54 -11.89 -5.22
N LYS A 68 3.81 -11.62 -4.14
CA LYS A 68 2.66 -12.40 -3.69
C LYS A 68 1.41 -11.54 -3.70
N THR A 69 0.25 -12.18 -3.76
CA THR A 69 -1.03 -11.48 -3.58
C THR A 69 -1.06 -10.82 -2.20
N GLY A 70 -1.35 -9.52 -2.18
CA GLY A 70 -1.39 -8.71 -0.97
C GLY A 70 -0.13 -7.88 -0.72
N ASP A 71 0.97 -8.13 -1.45
CA ASP A 71 2.18 -7.30 -1.37
C ASP A 71 1.85 -5.86 -1.76
N LYS A 72 2.60 -4.93 -1.17
CA LYS A 72 2.40 -3.49 -1.32
C LYS A 72 3.53 -2.91 -2.14
N VAL A 73 3.17 -2.15 -3.17
CA VAL A 73 4.11 -1.39 -3.99
C VAL A 73 4.05 0.05 -3.56
N LEU A 74 5.17 0.61 -3.11
CA LEU A 74 5.33 2.03 -2.83
C LEU A 74 6.08 2.66 -4.00
N ILE A 75 5.44 3.60 -4.69
CA ILE A 75 5.99 4.30 -5.85
C ILE A 75 6.29 5.74 -5.44
N PHE A 76 7.56 6.09 -5.47
CA PHE A 76 8.10 7.41 -5.21
C PHE A 76 8.43 8.06 -6.56
N SER A 77 7.51 8.91 -7.04
CA SER A 77 7.58 9.48 -8.39
C SER A 77 8.69 10.50 -8.55
N THR A 78 9.01 11.27 -7.51
CA THR A 78 10.02 12.34 -7.57
C THR A 78 11.43 11.75 -7.51
N SER A 79 11.69 10.83 -6.58
CA SER A 79 12.98 10.13 -6.49
C SER A 79 13.13 8.96 -7.47
N GLN A 80 12.09 8.69 -8.27
CA GLN A 80 12.05 7.64 -9.26
C GLN A 80 12.39 6.25 -8.68
N LYS A 81 11.71 5.86 -7.60
CA LYS A 81 11.94 4.59 -6.92
C LYS A 81 10.64 3.83 -6.68
N ALA A 82 10.64 2.52 -6.94
CA ALA A 82 9.60 1.60 -6.53
C ALA A 82 10.15 0.61 -5.50
N ILE A 83 9.34 0.33 -4.48
CA ILE A 83 9.65 -0.61 -3.40
C ILE A 83 8.50 -1.60 -3.29
N LEU A 84 8.81 -2.89 -3.41
CA LEU A 84 7.87 -3.98 -3.18
C LEU A 84 8.07 -4.49 -1.74
N TYR A 85 6.99 -4.47 -0.95
CA TYR A 85 6.99 -4.80 0.46
C TYR A 85 5.96 -5.90 0.75
N ASP A 86 6.39 -6.96 1.44
CA ASP A 86 5.52 -8.04 1.92
C ASP A 86 5.08 -7.70 3.35
N PRO A 87 3.81 -7.29 3.56
CA PRO A 87 3.32 -6.86 4.86
C PRO A 87 3.13 -8.01 5.86
N VAL A 88 3.10 -9.26 5.39
CA VAL A 88 2.91 -10.44 6.24
C VAL A 88 4.25 -10.85 6.85
N ASN A 89 5.30 -10.85 6.05
CA ASN A 89 6.64 -11.22 6.49
C ASN A 89 7.47 -10.03 7.01
N ASP A 90 6.97 -8.79 6.86
CA ASP A 90 7.65 -7.54 7.23
C ASP A 90 9.03 -7.42 6.58
N ILE A 91 9.09 -7.67 5.27
CA ILE A 91 10.33 -7.63 4.47
C ILE A 91 10.17 -6.80 3.19
N ILE A 92 11.27 -6.21 2.75
CA ILE A 92 11.39 -5.64 1.41
C ILE A 92 11.69 -6.77 0.44
N VAL A 93 10.79 -7.01 -0.50
CA VAL A 93 10.90 -8.06 -1.50
C VAL A 93 11.82 -7.62 -2.64
N GLU A 94 11.65 -6.38 -3.11
CA GLU A 94 12.42 -5.85 -4.23
C GLU A 94 12.43 -4.31 -4.23
N VAL A 95 13.49 -3.72 -4.80
CA VAL A 95 13.63 -2.27 -5.00
C VAL A 95 14.17 -2.00 -6.40
N ALA A 96 13.49 -1.16 -7.16
CA ALA A 96 13.93 -0.80 -8.50
C ALA A 96 13.78 0.70 -8.78
N PRO A 97 14.64 1.28 -9.64
CA PRO A 97 14.36 2.58 -10.22
C PRO A 97 13.12 2.49 -11.11
N ILE A 98 12.29 3.54 -11.11
CA ILE A 98 11.22 3.68 -12.09
C ILE A 98 11.71 4.55 -13.23
N ASN A 99 11.65 4.03 -14.45
CA ASN A 99 11.76 4.87 -15.62
C ASN A 99 10.34 5.35 -15.95
N ILE A 100 10.00 6.58 -15.54
CA ILE A 100 8.80 7.26 -16.03
C ILE A 100 9.12 7.74 -17.45
N GLY A 101 9.27 6.79 -18.37
CA GLY A 101 9.33 7.07 -19.80
C GLY A 101 7.92 7.40 -20.27
N GLN A 102 7.74 8.58 -20.87
CA GLN A 102 6.52 8.95 -21.58
C GLN A 102 6.24 7.88 -22.65
N GLN A 103 5.21 7.07 -22.45
CA GLN A 103 4.56 6.34 -23.54
C GLN A 103 3.51 7.25 -24.16
#